data_AF-A0A0D6PEG6-F1
#
_entry.id   AF-A0A0D6PEG6-F1
#
_cell.length_a   1.000
_cell.length_b   1.000
_cell.length_c   1.000
_cell.angle_alpha   90.00
_cell.angle_beta   90.00
_cell.angle_gamma   90.00
#
_symmetry.space_group_name_H-M   'P 1'
#
loop_
_entity.id
_entity.type
_entity.pdbx_description
1 polymer ?
#
loop_
_entity_poly.entity_id
_entity_poly.type
_entity_poly.pdbx_seq_one_letter_code
_entity_poly.pdbx_strand_id
1 'polypeptide(L)'
;MKVHKQLGILHERRQTIQFAKLLVGISDDHGNYSAREHGLGPLILSQNPNAAKRLFNVAETLYAVKNANDVPDIIRMAGLKYFQIGVGSEASCMLNPQVCWIANTRSIWTHLVFKHKGDFGRANEELKLYRDEDETSEMAYRKWAAIHRAMNANLTEIVEQGSQFAKNASVKSGKVKYLWADAIANALYAYHHEE
;
A
#
# COMPACT_ATOMS: atom_id res chain seq x y z
N MET A 1 -10.98 0.89 7.90
CA MET A 1 -11.99 1.97 7.68
C MET A 1 -11.91 3.12 8.69
N LYS A 2 -11.61 2.86 9.98
CA LYS A 2 -11.44 3.91 11.01
C LYS A 2 -10.30 4.90 10.67
N VAL A 3 -9.13 4.37 10.30
CA VAL A 3 -7.95 5.15 9.92
C VAL A 3 -8.20 6.08 8.73
N HIS A 4 -8.73 5.55 7.61
CA HIS A 4 -9.09 6.36 6.44
C HIS A 4 -9.97 7.58 6.81
N LYS A 5 -11.00 7.38 7.64
CA LYS A 5 -11.87 8.46 8.11
C LYS A 5 -11.11 9.45 8.99
N GLN A 6 -10.27 8.96 9.89
CA GLN A 6 -9.49 9.81 10.79
C GLN A 6 -8.45 10.65 10.02
N LEU A 7 -7.79 10.09 9.01
CA LEU A 7 -6.90 10.84 8.11
C LEU A 7 -7.66 11.96 7.40
N GLY A 8 -8.89 11.70 6.92
CA GLY A 8 -9.76 12.72 6.34
C GLY A 8 -10.05 13.88 7.31
N ILE A 9 -10.45 13.57 8.54
CA ILE A 9 -10.74 14.59 9.56
C ILE A 9 -9.49 15.43 9.89
N LEU A 10 -8.33 14.77 10.06
CA LEU A 10 -7.07 15.45 10.35
C LEU A 10 -6.62 16.34 9.18
N HIS A 11 -6.84 15.89 7.95
CA HIS A 11 -6.57 16.63 6.73
C HIS A 11 -7.45 17.88 6.61
N GLU A 12 -8.76 17.74 6.75
CA GLU A 12 -9.73 18.85 6.70
C GLU A 12 -9.42 19.93 7.74
N ARG A 13 -9.01 19.51 8.95
CA ARG A 13 -8.63 20.42 10.04
C ARG A 13 -7.21 20.94 9.94
N ARG A 14 -6.45 20.57 8.90
CA ARG A 14 -5.03 20.91 8.71
C ARG A 14 -4.17 20.58 9.93
N GLN A 15 -4.48 19.49 10.63
CA GLN A 15 -3.71 19.02 11.80
C GLN A 15 -2.45 18.26 11.33
N THR A 16 -1.53 18.98 10.69
CA THR A 16 -0.39 18.42 9.94
C THR A 16 0.46 17.42 10.73
N ILE A 17 0.75 17.67 12.00
CA ILE A 17 1.61 16.79 12.81
C ILE A 17 0.89 15.49 13.14
N GLN A 18 -0.36 15.57 13.61
CA GLN A 18 -1.19 14.42 13.93
C GLN A 18 -1.48 13.59 12.68
N PHE A 19 -1.78 14.27 11.56
CA PHE A 19 -1.97 13.65 10.26
C PHE A 19 -0.74 12.85 9.84
N ALA A 20 0.45 13.47 9.86
CA ALA A 20 1.69 12.80 9.48
C ALA A 20 1.98 11.59 10.36
N LYS A 21 1.84 11.71 11.69
CA LYS A 21 2.03 10.60 12.62
C LYS A 21 1.09 9.43 12.34
N LEU A 22 -0.17 9.69 12.02
CA LEU A 22 -1.12 8.64 11.65
C LEU A 22 -0.78 8.03 10.30
N LEU A 23 -0.46 8.84 9.29
CA LEU A 23 -0.20 8.39 7.93
C LEU A 23 1.01 7.45 7.83
N VAL A 24 2.00 7.60 8.71
CA VAL A 24 3.18 6.73 8.77
C VAL A 24 3.16 5.75 9.95
N GLY A 25 1.99 5.49 10.53
CA GLY A 25 1.79 4.41 11.51
C GLY A 25 2.37 4.64 12.90
N ILE A 26 2.64 5.88 13.32
CA ILE A 26 3.21 6.19 14.65
C ILE A 26 2.13 6.26 15.73
N SER A 27 0.99 6.90 15.43
CA SER A 27 -0.08 7.07 16.42
C SER A 27 -1.06 5.90 16.47
N ASP A 28 -1.09 5.08 15.42
CA ASP A 28 -1.90 3.88 15.28
C ASP A 28 -1.23 3.00 14.21
N ASP A 29 -0.88 1.76 14.56
CA ASP A 29 -0.21 0.80 13.67
C ASP A 29 -1.02 0.53 12.39
N HIS A 30 -2.36 0.60 12.48
CA HIS A 30 -3.25 0.46 11.33
C HIS A 30 -3.17 1.63 10.36
N GLY A 31 -2.43 2.69 10.71
CA GLY A 31 -2.11 3.83 9.87
C GLY A 31 -1.27 3.46 8.66
N ASN A 32 -0.26 2.60 8.87
CA ASN A 32 0.66 2.14 7.85
C ASN A 32 1.44 0.93 8.35
N TYR A 33 0.99 -0.28 8.00
CA TYR A 33 1.63 -1.52 8.40
C TYR A 33 3.03 -1.65 7.81
N SER A 34 3.23 -1.23 6.55
CA SER A 34 4.53 -1.27 5.88
C SER A 34 5.57 -0.44 6.63
N ALA A 35 5.19 0.74 7.14
CA ALA A 35 6.09 1.54 7.97
C ALA A 35 6.33 0.91 9.35
N ARG A 36 5.29 0.33 9.94
CA ARG A 36 5.33 -0.28 11.27
C ARG A 36 6.19 -1.54 11.30
N GLU A 37 6.06 -2.43 10.31
CA GLU A 37 6.81 -3.68 10.19
C GLU A 37 8.34 -3.47 10.25
N HIS A 38 8.81 -2.34 9.73
CA HIS A 38 10.23 -2.02 9.66
C HIS A 38 10.63 -0.80 10.52
N GLY A 39 9.75 -0.31 11.39
CA GLY A 39 10.02 0.85 12.26
C GLY A 39 10.33 2.16 11.51
N LEU A 40 9.82 2.32 10.28
CA LEU A 40 10.17 3.43 9.37
C LEU A 40 9.47 4.73 9.73
N GLY A 41 8.28 4.69 10.35
CA GLY A 41 7.52 5.91 10.67
C GLY A 41 8.34 6.97 11.40
N PRO A 42 8.95 6.65 12.56
CA PRO A 42 9.84 7.57 13.27
C PRO A 42 11.04 8.04 12.43
N LEU A 43 11.62 7.16 11.60
CA LEU A 43 12.75 7.50 10.73
C LEU A 43 12.34 8.48 9.62
N ILE A 44 11.16 8.31 9.03
CA ILE A 44 10.61 9.23 8.03
C ILE A 44 10.47 10.62 8.64
N LEU A 45 9.93 10.73 9.86
CA LEU A 45 9.75 12.03 10.52
C LEU A 45 11.05 12.68 11.01
N SER A 46 12.01 11.89 11.49
CA SER A 46 13.25 12.40 12.10
C SER A 46 14.38 12.64 11.10
N GLN A 47 14.48 11.86 10.02
CA GLN A 47 15.58 11.95 9.05
C GLN A 47 15.24 12.78 7.81
N ASN A 48 14.09 13.46 7.80
CA ASN A 48 13.70 14.35 6.71
C ASN A 48 13.35 15.74 7.22
N PRO A 49 13.92 16.82 6.65
CA PRO A 49 13.56 18.17 7.03
C PRO A 49 12.09 18.44 6.67
N ASN A 50 11.36 19.08 7.59
CA ASN A 50 9.94 19.42 7.45
C ASN A 50 9.05 18.23 7.05
N ALA A 51 9.40 17.02 7.50
CA ALA A 51 8.75 15.76 7.10
C ALA A 51 7.22 15.81 7.19
N ALA A 52 6.66 16.30 8.31
CA ALA A 52 5.21 16.34 8.51
C ALA A 52 4.51 17.22 7.46
N LYS A 53 5.07 18.39 7.15
CA LYS A 53 4.52 19.28 6.11
C LYS A 53 4.66 18.66 4.72
N ARG A 54 5.80 18.03 4.42
CA ARG A 54 6.03 17.37 3.13
C ARG A 54 5.09 16.18 2.93
N LEU A 55 4.89 15.34 3.96
CA LEU A 55 3.91 14.26 3.95
C LEU A 55 2.49 14.77 3.73
N PHE A 56 2.13 15.89 4.37
CA PHE A 56 0.83 16.52 4.14
C PHE A 56 0.65 16.99 2.70
N ASN A 57 1.65 17.66 2.11
CA ASN A 57 1.61 18.09 0.71
C ASN A 57 1.53 16.91 -0.28
N VAL A 58 2.29 15.84 -0.01
CA VAL A 58 2.21 14.60 -0.80
C VAL A 58 0.83 13.99 -0.68
N ALA A 59 0.24 13.98 0.51
CA ALA A 59 -1.12 13.50 0.72
C ALA A 59 -2.17 14.31 -0.06
N GLU A 60 -2.03 15.63 -0.19
CA GLU A 60 -2.92 16.44 -1.04
C GLU A 60 -2.87 15.97 -2.50
N THR A 61 -1.68 15.59 -2.99
CA THR A 61 -1.51 15.06 -4.36
C THR A 61 -2.14 13.65 -4.48
N LEU A 62 -1.93 12.79 -3.47
CA LEU A 62 -2.49 11.44 -3.44
C LEU A 62 -4.02 11.42 -3.31
N TYR A 63 -4.62 12.39 -2.61
CA TYR A 63 -6.07 12.55 -2.56
C TYR A 63 -6.67 12.86 -3.94
N ALA A 64 -5.95 13.65 -4.75
CA ALA A 64 -6.41 14.10 -6.05
C ALA A 64 -6.14 13.10 -7.19
N VAL A 65 -5.26 12.12 -6.96
CA VAL A 65 -4.81 11.19 -8.00
C VAL A 65 -5.97 10.42 -8.63
N LYS A 66 -5.94 10.31 -9.95
CA LYS A 66 -6.97 9.60 -10.75
C LYS A 66 -6.49 8.26 -11.28
N ASN A 67 -5.17 8.08 -11.34
CA ASN A 67 -4.54 6.86 -11.80
C ASN A 67 -3.46 6.45 -10.79
N ALA A 68 -3.64 5.30 -10.15
CA ALA A 68 -2.68 4.83 -9.17
C ALA A 68 -1.33 4.42 -9.79
N ASN A 69 -1.22 4.29 -11.11
CA ASN A 69 0.08 4.12 -11.77
C ASN A 69 1.01 5.33 -11.61
N ASP A 70 0.47 6.49 -11.22
CA ASP A 70 1.22 7.72 -10.94
C ASP A 70 1.79 7.73 -9.51
N VAL A 71 1.31 6.86 -8.62
CA VAL A 71 1.70 6.81 -7.19
C VAL A 71 3.22 6.62 -7.00
N PRO A 72 3.90 5.69 -7.70
CA PRO A 72 5.35 5.57 -7.59
C PRO A 72 6.11 6.86 -7.94
N ASP A 73 5.64 7.64 -8.91
CA ASP A 73 6.33 8.88 -9.29
C ASP A 73 6.07 9.99 -8.26
N ILE A 74 4.84 10.08 -7.72
CA ILE A 74 4.50 11.00 -6.63
C ILE A 74 5.36 10.72 -5.38
N ILE A 75 5.51 9.44 -4.99
CA ILE A 75 6.35 9.02 -3.87
C ILE A 75 7.81 9.40 -4.11
N ARG A 76 8.32 9.17 -5.32
CA ARG A 76 9.70 9.51 -5.69
C ARG A 76 9.93 11.02 -5.60
N MET A 77 9.03 11.82 -6.17
CA MET A 77 9.09 13.28 -6.15
C MET A 77 9.00 13.86 -4.74
N ALA A 78 8.35 13.15 -3.80
CA ALA A 78 8.34 13.55 -2.40
C ALA A 78 9.75 13.67 -1.82
N GLY A 79 10.71 12.86 -2.31
CA GLY A 79 12.11 12.88 -1.87
C GLY A 79 12.29 12.62 -0.37
N LEU A 80 11.39 11.83 0.22
CA LEU A 80 11.39 11.51 1.65
C LEU A 80 12.08 10.17 1.88
N LYS A 81 13.22 10.20 2.59
CA LYS A 81 13.94 8.98 2.99
C LYS A 81 13.00 8.04 3.75
N TYR A 82 13.06 6.74 3.44
CA TYR A 82 12.21 5.66 3.96
C TYR A 82 10.73 5.69 3.57
N PHE A 83 10.21 6.78 2.98
CA PHE A 83 8.88 6.81 2.40
C PHE A 83 8.95 6.24 0.97
N GLN A 84 9.25 4.95 0.86
CA GLN A 84 9.38 4.22 -0.42
C GLN A 84 8.03 3.65 -0.86
N ILE A 85 8.00 2.91 -1.99
CA ILE A 85 6.76 2.40 -2.59
C ILE A 85 5.91 1.58 -1.61
N GLY A 86 6.50 0.72 -0.77
CA GLY A 86 5.75 -0.03 0.26
C GLY A 86 4.94 0.90 1.18
N VAL A 87 5.64 1.82 1.86
CA VAL A 87 5.01 2.80 2.77
C VAL A 87 4.07 3.76 2.04
N GLY A 88 4.50 4.29 0.90
CA GLY A 88 3.79 5.33 0.18
C GLY A 88 2.55 4.84 -0.56
N SER A 89 2.55 3.61 -1.08
CA SER A 89 1.35 3.00 -1.70
C SER A 89 0.30 2.64 -0.65
N GLU A 90 0.72 2.25 0.55
CA GLU A 90 -0.20 2.08 1.68
C GLU A 90 -0.81 3.41 2.11
N ALA A 91 0.01 4.46 2.24
CA ALA A 91 -0.46 5.81 2.51
C ALA A 91 -1.46 6.28 1.43
N SER A 92 -1.16 6.08 0.14
CA SER A 92 -2.05 6.47 -0.95
C SER A 92 -3.37 5.71 -0.93
N CYS A 93 -3.35 4.40 -0.65
CA CYS A 93 -4.55 3.60 -0.48
C CYS A 93 -5.37 4.08 0.73
N MET A 94 -4.75 4.38 1.87
CA MET A 94 -5.48 4.91 3.03
C MET A 94 -6.12 6.27 2.78
N LEU A 95 -5.62 7.07 1.83
CA LEU A 95 -6.18 8.37 1.47
C LEU A 95 -7.23 8.27 0.36
N ASN A 96 -6.98 7.47 -0.67
CA ASN A 96 -7.83 7.34 -1.86
C ASN A 96 -8.05 5.87 -2.27
N PRO A 97 -8.77 5.07 -1.46
CA PRO A 97 -8.81 3.61 -1.60
C PRO A 97 -9.71 3.09 -2.74
N GLN A 98 -10.41 3.99 -3.44
CA GLN A 98 -11.16 3.61 -4.65
C GLN A 98 -10.27 3.62 -5.90
N VAL A 99 -9.15 4.33 -5.84
CA VAL A 99 -8.20 4.49 -6.96
C VAL A 99 -6.87 3.79 -6.66
N CYS A 100 -6.33 3.99 -5.46
CA CYS A 100 -5.01 3.54 -5.05
C CYS A 100 -5.03 2.18 -4.38
N TRP A 101 -4.04 1.35 -4.69
CA TRP A 101 -3.80 0.06 -4.06
C TRP A 101 -2.47 0.03 -3.32
N ILE A 102 -2.34 -0.94 -2.43
CA ILE A 102 -1.13 -1.18 -1.64
C ILE A 102 -0.20 -2.09 -2.44
N ALA A 103 1.08 -1.76 -2.49
CA ALA A 103 2.14 -2.60 -3.04
C ALA A 103 3.12 -2.96 -1.91
N ASN A 104 2.80 -4.01 -1.17
CA ASN A 104 3.66 -4.63 -0.17
C ASN A 104 3.88 -6.11 -0.54
N THR A 105 4.67 -6.83 0.25
CA THR A 105 4.97 -8.25 0.03
C THR A 105 3.71 -9.10 -0.21
N ARG A 106 2.65 -8.86 0.56
CA ARG A 106 1.42 -9.67 0.52
C ARG A 106 0.63 -9.38 -0.75
N SER A 107 0.40 -8.12 -1.10
CA SER A 107 -0.33 -7.75 -2.31
C SER A 107 0.45 -8.04 -3.59
N ILE A 108 1.78 -7.89 -3.59
CA ILE A 108 2.64 -8.30 -4.71
C ILE A 108 2.55 -9.81 -4.90
N TRP A 109 2.70 -10.59 -3.83
CA TRP A 109 2.59 -12.05 -3.93
C TRP A 109 1.23 -12.48 -4.48
N THR A 110 0.12 -11.93 -3.97
CA THR A 110 -1.21 -12.25 -4.49
C THR A 110 -1.35 -11.88 -5.98
N HIS A 111 -0.79 -10.74 -6.41
CA HIS A 111 -0.72 -10.41 -7.83
C HIS A 111 0.05 -11.46 -8.63
N LEU A 112 1.18 -11.96 -8.12
CA LEU A 112 1.99 -12.99 -8.77
C LEU A 112 1.27 -14.33 -8.87
N VAL A 113 0.49 -14.71 -7.86
CA VAL A 113 -0.39 -15.89 -7.92
C VAL A 113 -1.34 -15.79 -9.11
N PHE A 114 -2.01 -14.65 -9.28
CA PHE A 114 -2.92 -14.42 -10.40
C PHE A 114 -2.19 -14.39 -11.74
N LYS A 115 -1.04 -13.70 -11.81
CA LYS A 115 -0.16 -13.66 -12.99
C LYS A 115 0.22 -15.06 -13.46
N HIS A 116 0.50 -15.96 -12.51
CA HIS A 116 0.87 -17.36 -12.77
C HIS A 116 -0.30 -18.34 -12.71
N LYS A 117 -1.54 -17.84 -12.81
CA LYS A 117 -2.76 -18.67 -12.89
C LYS A 117 -2.93 -19.66 -11.74
N GLY A 118 -2.56 -19.25 -10.52
CA GLY A 118 -2.67 -20.06 -9.31
C GLY A 118 -1.42 -20.90 -8.98
N ASP A 119 -0.34 -20.80 -9.75
CA ASP A 119 0.91 -21.48 -9.43
C ASP A 119 1.64 -20.76 -8.28
N PHE A 120 1.40 -21.23 -7.05
CA PHE A 120 2.03 -20.69 -5.84
C PHE A 120 3.56 -20.86 -5.83
N GLY A 121 4.08 -21.93 -6.44
CA GLY A 121 5.52 -22.19 -6.51
C GLY A 121 6.23 -21.10 -7.31
N ARG A 122 5.73 -20.82 -8.53
CA ARG A 122 6.24 -19.72 -9.36
C ARG A 122 6.06 -18.35 -8.73
N ALA A 123 4.93 -18.11 -8.06
CA ALA A 123 4.71 -16.87 -7.34
C ALA A 123 5.75 -16.66 -6.22
N ASN A 124 6.09 -17.73 -5.48
CA ASN A 124 7.10 -17.69 -4.43
C ASN A 124 8.52 -17.48 -4.98
N GLU A 125 8.85 -18.13 -6.10
CA GLU A 125 10.14 -17.95 -6.77
C GLU A 125 10.31 -16.53 -7.29
N GLU A 126 9.30 -15.98 -7.98
CA GLU A 126 9.35 -14.62 -8.48
C GLU A 126 9.36 -13.58 -7.35
N LEU A 127 8.67 -13.83 -6.23
CA LEU A 127 8.67 -12.91 -5.09
C LEU A 127 10.08 -12.69 -4.50
N LYS A 128 10.97 -13.69 -4.54
CA LYS A 128 12.36 -13.57 -4.05
C LYS A 128 13.13 -12.47 -4.76
N LEU A 129 12.84 -12.22 -6.05
CA LEU A 129 13.44 -11.14 -6.83
C LEU A 129 13.15 -9.74 -6.27
N TYR A 130 12.14 -9.60 -5.42
CA TYR A 130 11.77 -8.34 -4.76
C TYR A 130 12.28 -8.24 -3.32
N ARG A 131 12.76 -9.34 -2.73
CA ARG A 131 13.31 -9.42 -1.36
C ARG A 131 14.84 -9.36 -1.32
N ASP A 132 15.51 -9.89 -2.34
CA ASP A 132 16.95 -10.15 -2.33
C ASP A 132 17.82 -8.98 -2.83
N GLU A 133 17.24 -7.79 -3.04
CA GLU A 133 17.96 -6.65 -3.62
C GLU A 133 18.26 -5.56 -2.59
N ASP A 134 19.45 -4.95 -2.73
CA ASP A 134 19.88 -3.77 -1.99
C ASP A 134 18.79 -2.68 -2.07
N GLU A 135 18.02 -2.54 -0.98
CA GLU A 135 16.77 -1.78 -0.87
C GLU A 135 16.94 -0.28 -1.20
N THR A 136 18.19 0.20 -1.27
CA THR A 136 18.53 1.60 -1.52
C THR A 136 18.89 1.92 -2.98
N SER A 137 18.94 0.93 -3.87
CA SER A 137 19.35 1.17 -5.26
C SER A 137 18.23 1.76 -6.13
N GLU A 138 18.60 2.64 -7.06
CA GLU A 138 17.70 3.18 -8.09
C GLU A 138 17.03 2.06 -8.91
N MET A 139 17.74 0.95 -9.11
CA MET A 139 17.20 -0.23 -9.80
C MET A 139 16.09 -0.90 -9.01
N ALA A 140 16.27 -1.07 -7.69
CA ALA A 140 15.24 -1.61 -6.81
C ALA A 140 13.97 -0.76 -6.89
N TYR A 141 14.09 0.57 -6.81
CA TYR A 141 12.93 1.46 -6.96
C TYR A 141 12.19 1.25 -8.28
N ARG A 142 12.91 1.14 -9.40
CA ARG A 142 12.31 0.92 -10.72
C ARG A 142 11.58 -0.41 -10.81
N LYS A 143 12.12 -1.48 -10.23
CA LYS A 143 11.45 -2.79 -10.18
C LYS A 143 10.17 -2.73 -9.37
N TRP A 144 10.21 -2.09 -8.20
CA TRP A 144 9.02 -1.86 -7.36
C TRP A 144 7.97 -0.99 -8.06
N ALA A 145 8.39 0.04 -8.81
CA ALA A 145 7.48 0.87 -9.58
C ALA A 145 6.84 0.09 -10.74
N ALA A 146 7.62 -0.76 -11.42
CA ALA A 146 7.13 -1.59 -12.51
C ALA A 146 6.09 -2.60 -12.02
N ILE A 147 6.38 -3.34 -10.94
CA ILE A 147 5.42 -4.30 -10.39
C ILE A 147 4.16 -3.59 -9.86
N HIS A 148 4.30 -2.46 -9.16
CA HIS A 148 3.16 -1.66 -8.71
C HIS A 148 2.19 -1.35 -9.86
N ARG A 149 2.72 -0.90 -11.01
CA ARG A 149 1.90 -0.57 -12.19
C ARG A 149 1.26 -1.80 -12.84
N ALA A 150 1.92 -2.96 -12.79
CA ALA A 150 1.41 -4.21 -13.33
C ALA A 150 0.26 -4.82 -12.48
N MET A 151 0.11 -4.41 -11.22
CA MET A 151 -0.85 -5.00 -10.28
C MET A 151 -2.33 -4.67 -10.58
N ASN A 152 -2.63 -3.57 -11.27
CA ASN A 152 -3.99 -3.03 -11.42
C ASN A 152 -5.04 -4.05 -11.89
N ALA A 153 -4.75 -4.78 -12.97
CA ALA A 153 -5.67 -5.73 -13.57
C ALA A 153 -5.99 -6.87 -12.60
N ASN A 154 -4.96 -7.51 -12.05
CA ASN A 154 -5.12 -8.64 -11.14
C ASN A 154 -5.81 -8.21 -9.84
N LEU A 155 -5.47 -7.04 -9.26
CA LEU A 155 -6.12 -6.56 -8.04
C LEU A 155 -7.59 -6.22 -8.26
N THR A 156 -7.95 -5.70 -9.45
CA THR A 156 -9.35 -5.48 -9.81
C THR A 156 -10.10 -6.81 -9.92
N GLU A 157 -9.50 -7.80 -10.59
CA GLU A 157 -10.06 -9.14 -10.69
C GLU A 157 -10.23 -9.81 -9.32
N ILE A 158 -9.26 -9.66 -8.41
CA ILE A 158 -9.34 -10.16 -7.02
C ILE A 158 -10.55 -9.55 -6.29
N VAL A 159 -10.80 -8.25 -6.45
CA VAL A 159 -11.97 -7.60 -5.84
C VAL A 159 -13.27 -8.17 -6.38
N GLU A 160 -13.37 -8.36 -7.69
CA GLU A 160 -14.56 -8.89 -8.36
C GLU A 160 -14.84 -10.33 -7.93
N GLN A 161 -13.83 -11.20 -8.05
CA GLN A 161 -13.94 -12.60 -7.64
C GLN A 161 -14.21 -12.71 -6.14
N GLY A 162 -13.46 -12.00 -5.30
CA GLY A 162 -13.65 -12.02 -3.85
C GLY A 162 -15.02 -11.52 -3.41
N SER A 163 -15.57 -10.52 -4.10
CA SER A 163 -16.94 -10.05 -3.85
C SER A 163 -17.98 -11.10 -4.26
N GLN A 164 -17.77 -11.79 -5.38
CA GLN A 164 -18.64 -12.87 -5.82
C GLN A 164 -18.59 -14.07 -4.87
N PHE A 165 -17.42 -14.46 -4.39
CA PHE A 165 -17.27 -15.52 -3.39
C PHE A 165 -17.95 -15.17 -2.08
N ALA A 166 -17.76 -13.94 -1.58
CA ALA A 166 -18.44 -13.48 -0.36
C ALA A 166 -19.97 -13.55 -0.53
N LYS A 167 -20.49 -13.09 -1.68
CA LYS A 167 -21.93 -13.17 -2.00
C LYS A 167 -22.44 -14.62 -2.00
N ASN A 168 -21.72 -15.53 -2.65
CA ASN A 168 -22.09 -16.95 -2.70
C ASN A 168 -22.07 -17.60 -1.30
N ALA A 169 -21.15 -17.18 -0.44
CA ALA A 169 -21.05 -17.62 0.94
C ALA A 169 -22.02 -16.89 1.90
N SER A 170 -22.89 -16.00 1.40
CA SER A 170 -23.75 -15.13 2.22
C SER A 170 -22.99 -14.25 3.24
N VAL A 171 -21.74 -13.91 2.93
CA VAL A 171 -20.89 -13.01 3.72
C VAL A 171 -20.81 -11.64 3.05
N LYS A 172 -20.70 -10.57 3.84
CA LYS A 172 -20.57 -9.20 3.31
C LYS A 172 -19.17 -8.96 2.77
N SER A 173 -19.05 -8.52 1.51
CA SER A 173 -17.79 -8.03 0.96
C SER A 173 -17.44 -6.63 1.47
N GLY A 174 -16.15 -6.29 1.36
CA GLY A 174 -15.67 -4.93 1.61
C GLY A 174 -16.22 -3.94 0.59
N LYS A 175 -16.73 -2.79 1.06
CA LYS A 175 -17.30 -1.73 0.19
C LYS A 175 -16.25 -0.82 -0.45
N VAL A 176 -15.01 -0.91 0.01
CA VAL A 176 -13.93 -0.01 -0.38
C VAL A 176 -12.94 -0.81 -1.21
N LYS A 177 -12.91 -0.55 -2.53
CA LYS A 177 -12.30 -1.42 -3.54
C LYS A 177 -10.93 -1.97 -3.13
N TYR A 178 -9.93 -1.10 -2.98
CA TYR A 178 -8.56 -1.59 -2.78
C TYR A 178 -8.20 -1.88 -1.32
N LEU A 179 -9.00 -1.40 -0.35
CA LEU A 179 -8.91 -1.95 1.03
C LEU A 179 -9.48 -3.37 1.12
N TRP A 180 -10.46 -3.70 0.27
CA TRP A 180 -10.95 -5.07 0.16
C TRP A 180 -9.94 -5.97 -0.55
N ALA A 181 -9.31 -5.49 -1.62
CA ALA A 181 -8.21 -6.19 -2.28
C ALA A 181 -7.07 -6.51 -1.29
N ASP A 182 -6.66 -5.53 -0.47
CA ASP A 182 -5.64 -5.70 0.55
C ASP A 182 -6.06 -6.73 1.61
N ALA A 183 -7.30 -6.69 2.10
CA ALA A 183 -7.81 -7.68 3.06
C ALA A 183 -7.75 -9.12 2.50
N ILE A 184 -8.12 -9.31 1.22
CA ILE A 184 -8.02 -10.62 0.55
C ILE A 184 -6.56 -11.04 0.42
N ALA A 185 -5.68 -10.14 -0.01
CA ALA A 185 -4.25 -10.44 -0.18
C ALA A 185 -3.61 -10.86 1.14
N ASN A 186 -3.91 -10.14 2.23
CA ASN A 186 -3.45 -10.50 3.57
C ASN A 186 -3.92 -11.89 3.99
N ALA A 187 -5.22 -12.18 3.83
CA ALA A 187 -5.78 -13.48 4.20
C ALA A 187 -5.21 -14.64 3.38
N LEU A 188 -5.08 -14.47 2.06
CA LEU A 188 -4.52 -15.49 1.18
C LEU A 188 -3.04 -15.76 1.48
N TYR A 189 -2.28 -14.68 1.73
CA TYR A 189 -0.86 -14.82 2.07
C TYR A 189 -0.67 -15.55 3.39
N ALA A 190 -1.44 -15.18 4.43
CA ALA A 190 -1.40 -15.82 5.74
C ALA A 190 -1.76 -17.31 5.65
N TYR A 191 -2.86 -17.64 4.96
CA TYR A 191 -3.27 -19.04 4.77
C TYR A 191 -2.21 -19.91 4.08
N HIS A 192 -1.38 -19.33 3.20
CA HIS A 192 -0.35 -20.10 2.46
C HIS A 192 1.01 -20.17 3.17
N HIS A 193 1.36 -19.17 3.98
CA HIS A 193 2.72 -19.03 4.54
C HIS A 193 2.80 -19.06 6.06
N GLU A 194 1.70 -18.80 6.76
CA GLU A 194 1.66 -18.63 8.22
C GLU A 194 0.86 -19.75 8.91
N GLU A 195 0.07 -20.52 8.16
CA GLU A 195 -0.63 -21.75 8.57
C GLU A 195 0.02 -23.00 7.95
#